data_AF-A0A934EAU0-F1
#
_entry.id   AF-A0A934EAU0-F1
#
_cell.length_a   1.000
_cell.length_b   1.000
_cell.length_c   1.000
_cell.angle_alpha   90.00
_cell.angle_beta   90.00
_cell.angle_gamma   90.00
#
_symmetry.space_group_name_H-M   'P 1'
#
loop_
_entity.id
_entity.type
_entity.pdbx_description
1 polymer ?
#
loop_
_entity_poly.entity_id
_entity_poly.type
_entity_poly.pdbx_seq_one_letter_code
_entity_poly.pdbx_strand_id
1 'polypeptide(L)'
;MKIVRIMVLSAALILGNITLCLAEPECIGIVKSVARNVIFIRKGETIPAAVNMKMMVNDVVRTGPDGAIGFILKDDTVISMGPGSELVIDDFSFDPVEKKMSFIARMLHGTISYVSGQIVKLSPESVHFETPVATIGMRGTHFLVKAGDN
;
A
#
# COMPACT_ATOMS: atom_id res chain seq x y z
N MET A 1 -62.11 -5.50 28.48
CA MET A 1 -60.63 -5.65 28.47
C MET A 1 -60.25 -6.31 27.13
N LYS A 2 -60.32 -5.68 25.95
CA LYS A 2 -59.77 -4.40 25.46
C LYS A 2 -58.23 -4.33 25.61
N ILE A 3 -57.52 -4.36 24.46
CA ILE A 3 -56.36 -3.49 24.13
C ILE A 3 -54.92 -4.06 24.29
N VAL A 4 -54.68 -5.38 24.32
CA VAL A 4 -53.31 -5.93 24.12
C VAL A 4 -53.31 -6.87 22.90
N ARG A 5 -53.45 -6.31 21.69
CA ARG A 5 -52.35 -5.92 20.77
C ARG A 5 -51.77 -7.18 20.10
N ILE A 6 -52.18 -7.58 18.88
CA ILE A 6 -51.89 -6.90 17.58
C ILE A 6 -50.41 -6.47 17.43
N MET A 7 -49.51 -7.02 18.25
CA MET A 7 -48.10 -6.66 18.31
C MET A 7 -47.39 -7.92 18.85
N VAL A 8 -47.17 -8.98 18.07
CA VAL A 8 -45.97 -9.17 17.25
C VAL A 8 -46.30 -10.08 16.05
N LEU A 9 -47.23 -9.65 15.21
CA LEU A 9 -47.17 -9.99 13.78
C LEU A 9 -46.02 -9.14 13.23
N SER A 10 -45.03 -9.74 12.56
CA SER A 10 -43.81 -9.09 12.01
C SER A 10 -42.57 -9.06 12.90
N ALA A 11 -42.21 -10.16 13.57
CA ALA A 11 -40.82 -10.37 13.99
C ALA A 11 -39.95 -10.81 12.80
N ALA A 12 -39.62 -9.81 11.98
CA ALA A 12 -38.35 -9.62 11.32
C ALA A 12 -37.69 -10.85 10.69
N LEU A 13 -38.12 -11.11 9.46
CA LEU A 13 -37.27 -11.51 8.34
C LEU A 13 -36.08 -10.53 8.23
N ILE A 14 -35.04 -10.73 9.05
CA ILE A 14 -33.73 -10.09 8.87
C ILE A 14 -32.69 -11.18 9.07
N LEU A 15 -32.64 -12.14 8.14
CA LEU A 15 -31.34 -12.66 7.70
C LEU A 15 -30.64 -11.48 7.03
N GLY A 16 -30.12 -10.58 7.86
CA GLY A 16 -29.27 -9.49 7.41
C GLY A 16 -28.06 -10.16 6.80
N ASN A 17 -27.97 -10.06 5.48
CA ASN A 17 -26.77 -10.31 4.71
C ASN A 17 -25.63 -9.55 5.39
N ILE A 18 -24.89 -10.23 6.25
CA ILE A 18 -23.53 -9.82 6.57
C ILE A 18 -22.76 -10.15 5.30
N THR A 19 -22.85 -9.24 4.32
CA THR A 19 -21.78 -9.10 3.34
C THR A 19 -20.57 -8.71 4.17
N LEU A 20 -19.80 -9.72 4.56
CA LEU A 20 -18.40 -9.54 4.91
C LEU A 20 -17.78 -8.98 3.63
N CYS A 21 -17.75 -7.65 3.53
CA CYS A 21 -16.93 -6.97 2.55
C CYS A 21 -15.49 -7.24 2.98
N LEU A 22 -14.97 -8.39 2.60
CA LEU A 22 -13.54 -8.60 2.55
C LEU A 22 -13.09 -7.64 1.47
N ALA A 23 -12.68 -6.43 1.90
CA ALA A 23 -12.08 -5.45 1.02
C ALA A 23 -11.03 -6.20 0.20
N GLU A 24 -11.32 -6.38 -1.09
CA GLU A 24 -10.41 -7.07 -1.97
C GLU A 24 -9.13 -6.25 -1.95
N PRO A 25 -7.99 -6.86 -1.59
CA PRO A 25 -6.75 -6.13 -1.52
C PRO A 25 -6.49 -5.51 -2.89
N GLU A 26 -6.50 -4.19 -2.94
CA GLU A 26 -6.41 -3.49 -4.21
C GLU A 26 -4.99 -3.67 -4.75
N CYS A 27 -4.87 -4.08 -6.01
CA CYS A 27 -3.59 -4.12 -6.69
C CYS A 27 -3.12 -2.68 -6.91
N ILE A 28 -1.97 -2.32 -6.35
CA ILE A 28 -1.44 -0.95 -6.41
C ILE A 28 -0.31 -0.80 -7.44
N GLY A 29 0.30 -1.91 -7.84
CA GLY A 29 1.43 -1.90 -8.75
C GLY A 29 1.91 -3.28 -9.16
N ILE A 30 2.97 -3.29 -9.96
CA ILE A 30 3.57 -4.49 -10.54
C ILE A 30 5.08 -4.46 -10.32
N VAL A 31 5.63 -5.59 -9.90
CA VAL A 31 7.07 -5.80 -9.79
C VAL A 31 7.69 -5.91 -11.18
N LYS A 32 8.65 -5.03 -11.49
CA LYS A 32 9.36 -5.01 -12.79
C LYS A 32 10.67 -5.76 -12.76
N SER A 33 11.40 -5.69 -11.66
CA SER A 33 12.68 -6.37 -11.52
C SER A 33 12.84 -6.90 -10.11
N VAL A 34 13.40 -8.10 -10.01
CA VAL A 34 13.80 -8.71 -8.75
C VAL A 34 15.21 -9.22 -8.92
N ALA A 35 16.08 -8.86 -8.01
CA ALA A 35 17.44 -9.36 -7.94
C ALA A 35 17.63 -10.08 -6.60
N ARG A 36 18.12 -11.32 -6.68
CA ARG A 36 18.50 -12.14 -5.53
C ARG A 36 17.32 -12.36 -4.57
N ASN A 37 17.55 -12.20 -3.27
CA ASN A 37 16.58 -12.52 -2.23
C ASN A 37 15.72 -11.29 -1.92
N VAL A 38 14.45 -11.37 -2.29
CA VAL A 38 13.43 -10.39 -1.93
C VAL A 38 12.14 -11.14 -1.58
N ILE A 39 11.50 -10.70 -0.51
CA ILE A 39 10.26 -11.28 -0.01
C ILE A 39 9.20 -10.21 0.19
N PHE A 40 7.96 -10.62 0.01
CA PHE A 40 6.76 -9.90 0.40
C PHE A 40 6.21 -10.56 1.66
N ILE A 41 5.80 -9.78 2.65
CA ILE A 41 5.04 -10.27 3.79
C ILE A 41 3.62 -9.72 3.65
N ARG A 42 2.67 -10.61 3.41
CA ARG A 42 1.25 -10.27 3.20
C ARG A 42 0.43 -11.02 4.23
N LYS A 43 -0.28 -10.29 5.11
CA LYS A 43 -1.09 -10.88 6.18
C LYS A 43 -0.31 -11.88 7.06
N GLY A 44 1.00 -11.65 7.24
CA GLY A 44 1.89 -12.51 8.01
C GLY A 44 2.50 -13.69 7.23
N GLU A 45 2.10 -13.91 5.97
CA GLU A 45 2.69 -14.92 5.11
C GLU A 45 3.85 -14.35 4.30
N THR A 46 4.97 -15.07 4.28
CA THR A 46 6.15 -14.72 3.48
C THR A 46 6.03 -15.32 2.09
N ILE A 47 6.01 -14.46 1.08
CA ILE A 47 5.88 -14.81 -0.33
C ILE A 47 7.15 -14.36 -1.06
N PRO A 48 7.86 -15.22 -1.80
CA PRO A 48 9.01 -14.81 -2.57
C PRO A 48 8.60 -13.83 -3.68
N ALA A 49 9.37 -12.76 -3.85
CA ALA A 49 9.13 -11.79 -4.90
C ALA A 49 9.39 -12.40 -6.28
N ALA A 50 8.50 -12.12 -7.23
CA ALA A 50 8.66 -12.52 -8.62
C ALA A 50 8.40 -11.34 -9.57
N VAL A 51 9.02 -11.36 -10.74
CA VAL A 51 8.73 -10.38 -11.80
C VAL A 51 7.27 -10.54 -12.26
N ASN A 52 6.60 -9.43 -12.57
CA ASN A 52 5.16 -9.33 -12.86
C ASN A 52 4.22 -9.69 -11.70
N MET A 53 4.75 -9.86 -10.49
CA MET A 53 3.93 -10.03 -9.30
C MET A 53 3.15 -8.74 -8.99
N LYS A 54 1.89 -8.89 -8.59
CA LYS A 54 1.03 -7.79 -8.15
C LYS A 54 1.34 -7.41 -6.71
N MET A 55 1.61 -6.13 -6.52
CA MET A 55 1.75 -5.51 -5.21
C MET A 55 0.39 -5.02 -4.74
N MET A 56 0.11 -5.15 -3.45
CA MET A 56 -1.16 -4.76 -2.84
C MET A 56 -0.93 -3.84 -1.64
N VAL A 57 -1.96 -3.10 -1.24
CA VAL A 57 -1.91 -2.24 -0.04
C VAL A 57 -1.61 -3.10 1.20
N ASN A 58 -0.83 -2.57 2.13
CA ASN A 58 -0.32 -3.22 3.34
C ASN A 58 0.67 -4.37 3.09
N ASP A 59 1.20 -4.52 1.87
CA ASP A 59 2.33 -5.40 1.65
C ASP A 59 3.60 -4.81 2.28
N VAL A 60 4.35 -5.66 2.98
CA VAL A 60 5.71 -5.36 3.43
C VAL A 60 6.69 -5.97 2.46
N VAL A 61 7.55 -5.17 1.84
CA VAL A 61 8.61 -5.63 0.96
C VAL A 61 9.92 -5.60 1.73
N ARG A 62 10.62 -6.74 1.78
CA ARG A 62 11.93 -6.85 2.41
C ARG A 62 12.96 -7.40 1.43
N THR A 63 14.08 -6.70 1.28
CA THR A 63 15.22 -7.16 0.50
C THR A 63 16.28 -7.75 1.43
N GLY A 64 16.92 -8.84 0.98
CA GLY A 64 18.07 -9.43 1.67
C GLY A 64 19.35 -8.58 1.53
N PRO A 65 20.48 -9.05 2.08
CA PRO A 65 21.77 -8.32 2.07
C PRO A 65 22.34 -8.00 0.68
N ASP A 66 21.95 -8.78 -0.34
CA ASP A 66 22.29 -8.55 -1.75
C ASP A 66 21.02 -8.37 -2.62
N GLY A 67 19.87 -8.16 -1.98
CA GLY A 67 18.57 -8.08 -2.65
C GLY A 67 18.33 -6.71 -3.27
N ALA A 68 17.69 -6.68 -4.44
CA ALA A 68 17.17 -5.43 -4.99
C ALA A 68 15.84 -5.69 -5.69
N ILE A 69 14.92 -4.73 -5.64
CA ILE A 69 13.62 -4.84 -6.30
C ILE A 69 13.22 -3.50 -6.88
N GLY A 70 12.65 -3.53 -8.08
CA GLY A 70 12.04 -2.39 -8.74
C GLY A 70 10.58 -2.69 -9.03
N PHE A 71 9.69 -1.76 -8.70
CA PHE A 71 8.27 -1.87 -8.99
C PHE A 71 7.69 -0.55 -9.49
N ILE A 72 6.63 -0.67 -10.27
CA ILE A 72 5.90 0.47 -10.85
C ILE A 72 4.48 0.41 -10.34
N LEU A 73 4.00 1.53 -9.79
CA LEU A 73 2.65 1.68 -9.29
C LEU A 73 1.69 2.12 -10.41
N LYS A 74 0.39 2.07 -10.14
CA LYS A 74 -0.66 2.45 -11.09
C LYS A 74 -0.59 3.92 -11.55
N ASP A 75 0.01 4.79 -10.75
CA ASP A 75 0.18 6.22 -11.06
C ASP A 75 1.48 6.52 -11.81
N ASP A 76 2.18 5.51 -12.33
CA ASP A 76 3.51 5.57 -12.95
C ASP A 76 4.65 5.92 -11.99
N THR A 77 4.42 5.90 -10.67
CA THR A 77 5.50 5.99 -9.69
C THR A 77 6.42 4.78 -9.83
N VAL A 78 7.73 5.04 -9.86
CA VAL A 78 8.75 3.98 -9.88
C VAL A 78 9.52 4.00 -8.57
N ILE A 79 9.56 2.86 -7.89
CA ILE A 79 10.30 2.69 -6.65
C ILE A 79 11.32 1.57 -6.83
N SER A 80 12.56 1.84 -6.45
CA SER A 80 13.64 0.87 -6.43
C SER A 80 14.22 0.77 -5.04
N MET A 81 14.27 -0.44 -4.49
CA MET A 81 14.83 -0.72 -3.18
C MET A 81 16.17 -1.41 -3.33
N GLY A 82 17.16 -0.93 -2.59
CA GLY A 82 18.48 -1.54 -2.50
C GLY A 82 18.54 -2.69 -1.48
N PRO A 83 19.74 -3.17 -1.17
CA PRO A 83 19.92 -4.27 -0.24
C PRO A 83 19.58 -3.91 1.22
N GLY A 84 19.16 -4.91 2.00
CA GLY A 84 18.82 -4.75 3.42
C GLY A 84 17.75 -3.69 3.68
N SER A 85 16.77 -3.57 2.78
CA SER A 85 15.73 -2.54 2.82
C SER A 85 14.38 -3.13 3.17
N GLU A 86 13.60 -2.39 3.92
CA GLU A 86 12.23 -2.75 4.30
C GLU A 86 11.28 -1.56 4.09
N LEU A 87 10.23 -1.80 3.30
CA LEU A 87 9.24 -0.81 2.92
C LEU A 87 7.84 -1.39 3.09
N VAL A 88 6.94 -0.56 3.63
CA VAL A 88 5.51 -0.83 3.73
C VAL A 88 4.78 0.23 2.93
N ILE A 89 3.75 -0.17 2.18
CA ILE A 89 2.82 0.78 1.56
C ILE A 89 1.51 0.71 2.34
N ASP A 90 1.31 1.67 3.23
CA ASP A 90 0.15 1.71 4.12
C ASP A 90 -1.12 2.13 3.37
N ASP A 91 -0.99 3.09 2.45
CA ASP A 91 -2.12 3.56 1.65
C ASP A 91 -1.67 3.91 0.23
N PHE A 92 -2.51 3.52 -0.72
CA PHE A 92 -2.38 3.90 -2.12
C PHE A 92 -3.77 3.92 -2.74
N SER A 93 -4.17 5.10 -3.23
CA SER A 93 -5.41 5.32 -3.97
C SER A 93 -5.10 6.20 -5.16
N PHE A 94 -5.52 5.78 -6.35
CA PHE A 94 -5.35 6.56 -7.57
C PHE A 94 -6.63 6.54 -8.40
N ASP A 95 -7.50 7.52 -8.14
CA ASP A 95 -8.67 7.82 -8.95
C ASP A 95 -8.66 9.30 -9.37
N PRO A 96 -8.23 9.60 -10.62
CA PRO A 96 -8.23 10.97 -11.12
C PRO A 96 -9.64 11.51 -11.42
N VAL A 97 -10.64 10.65 -11.60
CA VAL A 97 -12.03 11.06 -11.89
C VAL A 97 -12.73 11.51 -10.61
N GLU A 98 -12.62 10.71 -9.55
CA GLU A 98 -13.19 11.02 -8.24
C GLU A 98 -12.31 11.96 -7.39
N LYS A 99 -11.14 12.37 -7.92
CA LYS A 99 -10.12 13.15 -7.20
C LYS A 99 -9.66 12.48 -5.89
N LYS A 100 -9.72 11.15 -5.83
CA LYS A 100 -9.22 10.37 -4.69
C LYS A 100 -7.80 9.95 -4.98
N MET A 101 -6.86 10.65 -4.37
CA MET A 101 -5.44 10.40 -4.54
C MET A 101 -4.79 10.36 -3.16
N SER A 102 -4.11 9.26 -2.86
CA SER A 102 -3.37 9.07 -1.61
C SER A 102 -2.18 8.17 -1.90
N PHE A 103 -1.01 8.52 -1.39
CA PHE A 103 0.13 7.63 -1.37
C PHE A 103 0.90 7.82 -0.06
N ILE A 104 0.85 6.81 0.79
CA ILE A 104 1.55 6.77 2.07
C ILE A 104 2.42 5.52 2.07
N ALA A 105 3.73 5.73 2.07
CA ALA A 105 4.72 4.67 2.16
C ALA A 105 5.62 4.89 3.37
N ARG A 106 5.90 3.83 4.11
CA ARG A 106 6.76 3.84 5.30
C ARG A 106 7.95 2.93 5.11
N MET A 107 9.14 3.50 5.11
CA MET A 107 10.40 2.79 5.03
C MET A 107 10.94 2.57 6.44
N LEU A 108 11.19 1.34 6.84
CA LEU A 108 11.75 1.05 8.16
C LEU A 108 13.28 1.21 8.17
N HIS A 109 13.97 0.68 7.17
CA HIS A 109 15.43 0.81 7.02
C HIS A 109 15.87 0.50 5.58
N GLY A 110 17.15 0.79 5.27
CA GLY A 110 17.83 0.49 4.02
C GLY A 110 18.03 1.69 3.10
N THR A 111 17.93 1.49 1.79
CA THR A 111 18.05 2.55 0.78
C THR A 111 16.98 2.39 -0.29
N ILE A 112 16.30 3.49 -0.63
CA ILE A 112 15.23 3.52 -1.63
C ILE A 112 15.46 4.70 -2.58
N SER A 113 15.29 4.44 -3.87
CA SER A 113 15.17 5.46 -4.90
C SER A 113 13.71 5.55 -5.30
N TYR A 114 13.16 6.77 -5.23
CA TYR A 114 11.79 7.05 -5.55
C TYR A 114 11.71 8.06 -6.70
N VAL A 115 10.88 7.72 -7.68
CA VAL A 115 10.56 8.55 -8.84
C VAL A 115 9.05 8.78 -8.88
N SER A 116 8.64 10.05 -8.75
CA SER A 116 7.23 10.43 -8.63
C SER A 116 6.42 10.12 -9.87
N GLY A 117 5.24 9.56 -9.63
CA GLY A 117 4.19 9.42 -10.62
C GLY A 117 3.28 10.64 -10.73
N GLN A 118 2.06 10.37 -11.19
CA GLN A 118 1.03 11.37 -11.45
C GLN A 118 0.42 11.96 -10.18
N ILE A 119 0.38 11.21 -9.06
CA ILE A 119 -0.22 11.70 -7.81
C ILE A 119 0.49 12.97 -7.34
N VAL A 120 1.83 13.02 -7.36
CA VAL A 120 2.59 14.21 -6.93
C VAL A 120 2.28 15.44 -7.79
N LYS A 121 1.98 15.25 -9.08
CA LYS A 121 1.64 16.35 -10.00
C LYS A 121 0.24 16.89 -9.76
N LEU A 122 -0.71 16.01 -9.44
CA LEU A 122 -2.12 16.34 -9.27
C LEU A 122 -2.45 16.78 -7.85
N SER A 123 -1.86 16.13 -6.85
CA SER A 123 -2.05 16.39 -5.41
C SER A 123 -0.76 16.07 -4.64
N PRO A 124 0.23 16.99 -4.62
CA PRO A 124 1.50 16.77 -3.90
C PRO A 124 1.29 16.59 -2.40
N GLU A 125 0.29 17.26 -1.83
CA GLU A 125 -0.06 17.16 -0.40
C GLU A 125 -0.67 15.80 -0.03
N SER A 126 -1.05 14.97 -1.01
CA SER A 126 -1.54 13.61 -0.78
C SER A 126 -0.43 12.56 -0.69
N VAL A 127 0.83 12.98 -0.81
CA VAL A 127 1.97 12.07 -0.87
C VAL A 127 2.91 12.25 0.32
N HIS A 128 3.02 11.16 1.09
CA HIS A 128 3.86 11.12 2.29
C HIS A 128 4.77 9.90 2.25
N PHE A 129 6.06 10.15 2.51
CA PHE A 129 7.05 9.11 2.70
C PHE A 129 7.58 9.16 4.13
N GLU A 130 7.30 8.13 4.91
CA GLU A 130 7.66 8.05 6.31
C GLU A 130 8.93 7.22 6.50
N THR A 131 9.79 7.67 7.41
CA THR A 131 10.94 6.93 7.92
C THR A 131 10.92 7.01 9.46
N PRO A 132 11.61 6.11 10.20
CA PRO A 132 11.62 6.14 11.65
C PRO A 132 12.04 7.49 12.26
N VAL A 133 12.83 8.27 11.52
CA VAL A 133 13.42 9.53 11.99
C VAL A 133 12.76 10.77 11.41
N ALA A 134 11.98 10.65 10.32
CA ALA A 134 11.39 11.80 9.63
C ALA A 134 10.22 11.40 8.72
N THR A 135 9.26 12.32 8.58
CA THR A 135 8.24 12.28 7.52
C THR A 135 8.63 13.25 6.42
N ILE A 136 8.61 12.78 5.19
CA ILE A 136 8.98 13.53 3.98
C ILE A 136 7.70 13.77 3.18
N GLY A 137 7.28 15.03 3.13
CA GLY A 137 6.23 15.49 2.19
C GLY A 137 6.84 15.75 0.81
N MET A 138 6.11 15.43 -0.25
CA MET A 138 6.67 15.45 -1.61
C MET A 138 6.08 16.55 -2.48
N ARG A 139 6.95 17.47 -2.93
CA ARG A 139 6.61 18.61 -3.81
C ARG A 139 7.40 18.64 -5.13
N GLY A 140 8.04 17.53 -5.52
CA GLY A 140 8.94 17.47 -6.67
C GLY A 140 9.16 16.04 -7.18
N THR A 141 10.02 15.87 -8.19
CA THR A 141 10.00 14.69 -9.04
C THR A 141 10.72 13.47 -8.45
N HIS A 142 11.98 13.57 -8.03
CA HIS A 142 12.77 12.38 -7.63
C HIS A 142 13.57 12.63 -6.35
N PHE A 143 13.74 11.59 -5.53
CA PHE A 143 14.62 11.64 -4.36
C PHE A 143 15.18 10.25 -4.02
N LEU A 144 16.30 10.24 -3.30
CA LEU A 144 16.87 9.04 -2.70
C LEU A 144 16.79 9.16 -1.18
N VAL A 145 16.35 8.09 -0.52
CA VAL A 145 16.31 8.00 0.94
C VAL A 145 17.20 6.88 1.38
N LYS A 146 18.04 7.16 2.37
CA LYS A 146 18.73 6.15 3.18
C LYS A 146 18.23 6.29 4.60
N ALA A 147 17.70 5.22 5.17
CA ALA A 147 17.22 5.17 6.55
C ALA A 147 17.95 4.04 7.28
N GLY A 148 18.59 4.36 8.41
CA GLY A 148 19.39 3.41 9.17
C GLY A 148 20.89 3.63 8.99
N ASP A 149 21.52 4.10 10.07
CA ASP A 149 22.93 4.00 10.37
C ASP A 149 22.98 3.72 11.88
N ASN A 150 23.19 2.46 12.26
CA ASN A 150 23.55 2.08 13.64
C ASN A 150 24.40 0.83 13.60
#